data_AF-A0A7W0NIR8-F1
#
_entry.id   AF-A0A7W0NIR8-F1
#
_cell.length_a   1.000
_cell.length_b   1.000
_cell.length_c   1.000
_cell.angle_alpha   90.00
_cell.angle_beta   90.00
_cell.angle_gamma   90.00
#
_symmetry.space_group_name_H-M   'P 1'
#
loop_
_entity.id
_entity.type
_entity.pdbx_description
1 polymer ?
#
loop_
_entity_poly.entity_id
_entity_poly.type
_entity_poly.pdbx_seq_one_letter_code
_entity_poly.pdbx_strand_id
1 'polypeptide(L)'
;MAEPTIRDIEALVGPATPHFAYQLRARVRELIQDLPADHEVRRHGEERMALLDRLGHASTKAEDGGAEPRSRPGWETLPSSAPASTPLPQRT
;
A
#
# COMPACT_ATOMS: atom_id res chain seq x y z
N MET A 1 14.40 -22.38 13.11
CA MET A 1 14.37 -21.02 12.54
C MET A 1 14.95 -20.07 13.57
N ALA A 2 15.61 -18.99 13.13
CA ALA A 2 15.99 -17.92 14.05
C ALA A 2 14.73 -17.25 14.61
N GLU A 3 14.83 -16.72 15.82
CA GLU A 3 13.74 -15.92 16.40
C GLU A 3 13.49 -14.67 15.53
N PRO A 4 12.23 -14.38 15.17
CA PRO A 4 11.89 -13.22 14.34
C PRO A 4 12.23 -11.90 15.01
N THR A 5 12.65 -10.91 14.22
CA THR A 5 12.91 -9.55 14.71
C THR A 5 11.87 -8.55 14.19
N ILE A 6 11.78 -7.39 14.84
CA ILE A 6 10.99 -6.24 14.33
C ILE A 6 11.40 -5.89 12.89
N ARG A 7 12.71 -5.94 12.58
CA ARG A 7 13.23 -5.64 11.25
C ARG A 7 12.69 -6.61 10.19
N ASP A 8 12.50 -7.88 10.54
CA ASP A 8 11.94 -8.87 9.60
C ASP A 8 10.47 -8.57 9.29
N ILE A 9 9.71 -8.06 10.26
CA ILE A 9 8.35 -7.54 10.05
C ILE A 9 8.38 -6.31 9.15
N GLU A 10 9.26 -5.34 9.42
CA GLU A 10 9.37 -4.12 8.61
C GLU A 10 9.76 -4.41 7.17
N ALA A 11 10.62 -5.42 6.94
CA ALA A 11 10.99 -5.84 5.59
C ALA A 11 9.79 -6.39 4.80
N LEU A 12 8.83 -7.03 5.46
CA LEU A 12 7.58 -7.49 4.84
C LEU A 12 6.59 -6.33 4.61
N VAL A 13 6.47 -5.41 5.56
CA VAL A 13 5.45 -4.37 5.56
C VAL A 13 5.85 -3.14 4.73
N GLY A 14 7.14 -2.81 4.66
CA GLY A 14 7.66 -1.63 3.95
C GLY A 14 7.19 -1.47 2.51
N PRO A 15 7.18 -2.53 1.67
CA PRO A 15 6.70 -2.44 0.29
C PRO A 15 5.18 -2.60 0.14
N ALA A 16 4.39 -2.50 1.22
CA ALA A 16 2.97 -2.79 1.17
C ALA A 16 2.20 -1.81 0.28
N THR A 17 1.36 -2.38 -0.58
CA THR A 17 0.32 -1.68 -1.33
C THR A 17 -1.02 -2.31 -0.99
N PRO A 18 -2.16 -1.61 -1.18
CA PRO A 18 -3.49 -2.17 -0.94
C PRO A 18 -3.72 -3.56 -1.55
N HIS A 19 -3.26 -3.76 -2.79
CA HIS A 19 -3.43 -5.03 -3.50
C HIS A 19 -2.75 -6.21 -2.80
N PHE A 20 -1.58 -6.00 -2.19
CA PHE A 20 -0.81 -7.05 -1.51
C PHE A 20 -1.05 -7.11 0.00
N ALA A 21 -1.87 -6.22 0.55
CA ALA A 21 -1.96 -6.03 1.98
C ALA A 21 -2.35 -7.31 2.74
N TYR A 22 -3.32 -8.08 2.23
CA TYR A 22 -3.73 -9.35 2.85
C TYR A 22 -2.70 -10.47 2.71
N GLN A 23 -1.93 -10.50 1.61
CA GLN A 23 -0.85 -11.47 1.44
C GLN A 23 0.26 -11.19 2.45
N LEU A 24 0.67 -9.93 2.58
CA LEU A 24 1.68 -9.52 3.57
C LEU A 24 1.18 -9.76 4.99
N ARG A 25 -0.10 -9.52 5.26
CA ARG A 25 -0.72 -9.78 6.58
C ARG A 25 -0.66 -11.26 6.96
N ALA A 26 -0.90 -12.17 6.01
CA ALA A 26 -0.76 -13.59 6.23
C ALA A 26 0.69 -13.98 6.56
N ARG A 27 1.67 -13.43 5.84
CA ARG A 27 3.09 -13.68 6.09
C ARG A 27 3.56 -13.14 7.45
N VAL A 28 3.08 -11.97 7.86
CA VAL A 28 3.35 -11.45 9.22
C VAL A 28 2.75 -12.35 10.28
N ARG A 29 1.53 -12.87 10.08
CA ARG A 29 0.91 -13.83 11.00
C ARG A 29 1.77 -15.09 11.15
N GLU A 30 2.19 -15.69 10.05
CA GLU A 30 3.05 -16.88 10.05
C GLU A 30 4.37 -16.62 10.79
N LEU A 31 4.93 -15.43 10.65
CA LEU A 31 6.18 -15.05 11.31
C LEU A 31 6.04 -14.97 12.84
N ILE A 32 4.89 -14.54 13.37
CA ILE A 32 4.71 -14.26 14.81
C ILE A 32 3.87 -15.30 15.56
N GLN A 33 3.25 -16.28 14.87
CA GLN A 33 2.23 -17.16 15.45
C GLN A 33 2.72 -17.98 16.66
N ASP A 34 4.01 -18.31 16.69
CA ASP A 34 4.62 -19.16 17.72
C ASP A 34 5.22 -18.35 18.88
N LEU A 35 5.17 -17.01 18.83
CA LEU A 35 5.68 -16.14 19.89
C LEU A 35 4.69 -16.02 21.06
N PRO A 36 5.16 -15.89 22.32
CA PRO A 36 4.31 -15.57 23.47
C PRO A 36 3.48 -14.29 23.26
N ALA A 37 2.30 -14.23 23.87
CA ALA A 37 1.37 -13.10 23.71
C ALA A 37 1.95 -11.76 24.23
N ASP A 38 2.83 -11.81 25.21
CA ASP A 38 3.52 -10.66 25.81
C ASP A 38 4.83 -10.28 25.07
N HIS A 39 5.23 -11.07 24.06
CA HIS A 39 6.45 -10.83 23.30
C HIS A 39 6.38 -9.53 22.47
N GLU A 40 7.41 -8.70 22.55
CA GLU A 40 7.44 -7.39 21.89
C GLU A 40 7.27 -7.47 20.37
N VAL A 41 7.93 -8.43 19.72
CA VAL A 41 7.85 -8.64 18.26
C VAL A 41 6.44 -9.08 17.84
N ARG A 42 5.74 -9.86 18.69
CA ARG A 42 4.37 -10.30 18.40
C ARG A 42 3.41 -9.12 18.45
N ARG A 43 3.48 -8.31 19.50
CA ARG A 43 2.68 -7.09 19.64
C ARG A 43 2.89 -6.15 18.44
N HIS A 44 4.13 -5.91 18.05
CA HIS A 44 4.46 -5.11 16.87
C HIS A 44 3.88 -5.72 15.59
N GLY A 45 3.98 -7.03 15.41
CA GLY A 45 3.40 -7.74 14.28
C GLY A 45 1.88 -7.61 14.20
N GLU A 46 1.18 -7.74 15.33
CA GLU A 46 -0.28 -7.56 15.42
C GLU A 46 -0.69 -6.12 15.07
N GLU A 47 0.06 -5.11 15.52
CA GLU A 47 -0.16 -3.70 15.15
C GLU A 47 0.00 -3.48 13.63
N ARG A 48 1.04 -4.09 13.02
CA ARG A 48 1.25 -4.02 11.57
C ARG A 48 0.19 -4.81 10.79
N MET A 49 -0.30 -5.92 11.31
CA MET A 49 -1.42 -6.65 10.70
C MET A 49 -2.70 -5.81 10.66
N ALA A 50 -2.98 -5.02 11.71
CA ALA A 50 -4.12 -4.10 11.73
C ALA A 50 -3.94 -2.93 10.73
N LEU A 51 -2.71 -2.44 10.54
CA LEU A 51 -2.40 -1.46 9.50
C LEU A 51 -2.64 -2.04 8.09
N LEU A 52 -2.15 -3.26 7.82
CA LEU A 52 -2.36 -3.93 6.54
C LEU A 52 -3.84 -4.21 6.26
N ASP A 53 -4.61 -4.55 7.29
CA ASP A 53 -6.07 -4.74 7.16
C ASP A 53 -6.77 -3.46 6.64
N ARG A 54 -6.48 -2.32 7.26
CA ARG A 54 -6.97 -1.01 6.80
C ARG A 54 -6.48 -0.67 5.39
N LEU A 55 -5.21 -0.96 5.10
CA LEU A 55 -4.62 -0.72 3.78
C LEU A 55 -5.30 -1.55 2.68
N GLY A 56 -5.72 -2.78 2.98
CA GLY A 56 -6.42 -3.64 2.03
C GLY A 56 -7.80 -3.12 1.61
N HIS A 57 -8.38 -2.21 2.39
CA HIS A 57 -9.62 -1.51 2.04
C HIS A 57 -9.40 -0.20 1.28
N ALA A 58 -8.15 0.28 1.16
CA ALA A 58 -7.85 1.50 0.40
C ALA A 58 -7.80 1.23 -1.11
N SER A 59 -8.16 2.22 -1.93
CA SER A 59 -7.97 2.14 -3.37
C SER A 59 -6.55 2.58 -3.76
N THR A 60 -5.94 1.89 -4.72
CA THR A 60 -4.73 2.38 -5.41
C THR A 60 -5.05 3.34 -6.55
N LYS A 61 -6.34 3.50 -6.90
CA LYS A 61 -6.76 4.42 -7.94
C LYS A 61 -6.96 5.80 -7.33
N ALA A 62 -6.60 6.84 -8.07
CA ALA A 62 -6.85 8.23 -7.68
C ALA A 62 -8.36 8.62 -7.73
N GLU A 63 -9.27 7.64 -7.75
CA GLU A 63 -10.72 7.85 -7.85
C GLU A 63 -11.30 8.52 -6.61
N ASP A 64 -10.69 8.30 -5.44
CA ASP A 64 -11.00 9.00 -4.20
C ASP A 64 -10.33 10.40 -4.11
N GLY A 65 -9.50 10.75 -5.10
CA GLY A 65 -8.81 12.03 -5.21
C GLY A 65 -9.60 13.04 -6.04
N GLY A 66 -9.45 14.33 -5.72
CA GLY A 66 -9.97 15.41 -6.56
C GLY A 66 -9.29 15.45 -7.93
N ALA A 67 -9.94 16.11 -8.90
CA ALA A 67 -9.33 16.34 -10.20
C ALA A 67 -8.05 17.19 -10.06
N GLU A 68 -6.94 16.70 -10.60
CA GLU A 68 -5.69 17.43 -10.58
C GLU A 68 -5.79 18.70 -11.45
N PRO A 69 -5.34 19.88 -10.96
CA PRO A 69 -5.48 21.13 -11.69
C PRO A 69 -4.55 21.13 -12.91
N ARG A 70 -5.08 21.65 -14.02
CA ARG A 70 -4.34 21.76 -15.29
C ARG A 70 -3.18 22.77 -15.24
N SER A 71 -3.13 23.61 -14.22
CA SER A 71 -2.10 24.63 -14.02
C SER A 71 -0.78 24.08 -13.46
N ARG A 72 -0.60 22.75 -13.42
CA ARG A 72 0.68 22.16 -13.01
C ARG A 72 1.74 22.46 -14.07
N PRO A 73 2.82 23.19 -13.71
CA PRO A 73 3.82 23.62 -14.68
C PRO A 73 4.38 22.44 -15.47
N GLY A 74 4.41 22.58 -16.80
CA GLY A 74 4.94 21.58 -17.73
C GLY A 74 3.89 20.61 -18.29
N TRP A 75 2.64 20.64 -17.82
CA TRP A 75 1.56 19.82 -18.37
C TRP A 75 0.91 20.44 -19.61
N GLU A 76 1.12 21.74 -19.82
CA GLU A 76 0.55 22.52 -20.92
C GLU A 76 1.11 22.10 -22.28
N THR A 77 2.33 21.57 -22.31
CA THR A 77 3.05 21.17 -23.52
C THR A 77 3.05 19.66 -23.75
N LEU A 78 2.63 18.86 -22.76
CA LEU A 78 2.59 17.40 -22.86
C LEU A 78 1.33 16.97 -23.64
N PRO A 79 1.48 16.39 -24.84
CA PRO A 79 0.33 16.01 -25.66
C PRO A 79 -0.53 14.92 -25.01
N SER A 80 -0.01 14.18 -24.03
CA SER A 80 -0.70 13.11 -23.30
C SER A 80 -1.18 13.51 -21.89
N SER A 81 -1.24 14.80 -21.55
CA SER A 81 -1.70 15.28 -20.22
C SER A 81 -3.23 15.32 -20.06
N ALA A 82 -3.98 14.80 -21.03
CA ALA A 82 -5.44 14.72 -20.94
C ALA A 82 -5.87 13.78 -19.80
N PRO A 83 -6.72 14.24 -18.86
CA PRO A 83 -7.21 13.38 -17.79
C PRO A 83 -8.19 12.35 -18.33
N ALA A 84 -8.37 11.24 -17.61
CA ALA A 84 -9.36 10.22 -17.98
C ALA A 84 -10.80 10.77 -18.09
N SER A 85 -11.13 11.82 -17.33
CA SER A 85 -12.41 12.53 -17.40
C SER A 85 -12.59 13.41 -18.64
N THR A 86 -11.51 13.71 -19.38
CA THR A 86 -11.54 14.50 -20.60
C THR A 86 -10.48 13.98 -21.57
N PRO A 87 -10.68 12.78 -22.15
CA PRO A 87 -9.69 12.13 -23.00
C PRO A 87 -9.49 12.88 -24.33
N LEU A 88 -8.33 12.67 -24.96
CA LEU A 88 -8.08 13.19 -26.31
C LEU A 88 -9.03 12.55 -27.33
N PRO A 89 -9.38 13.27 -28.41
CA PRO A 89 -10.13 12.68 -29.52
C PRO A 89 -9.35 11.52 -30.14
N GLN A 90 -10.07 10.44 -30.49
CA GLN A 90 -9.47 9.32 -31.20
C GLN A 90 -9.07 9.75 -32.61
N ARG A 91 -7.87 9.34 -33.04
CA ARG A 91 -7.40 9.57 -34.41
C ARG A 91 -8.09 8.54 -35.31
N THR A 92 -9.06 8.99 -36.11
CA THR A 92 -9.63 8.22 -37.23
C THR A 92 -8.67 8.14 -38.39
#